data_AF-A0A356MLC1-F1
#
_entry.id   AF-A0A356MLC1-F1
#
_cell.length_a   1.000
_cell.length_b   1.000
_cell.length_c   1.000
_cell.angle_alpha   90.00
_cell.angle_beta   90.00
_cell.angle_gamma   90.00
#
_symmetry.space_group_name_H-M   'P 1'
#
loop_
_entity.id
_entity.type
_entity.pdbx_description
1 polymer ?
#
loop_
_entity_poly.entity_id
_entity_poly.type
_entity_poly.pdbx_seq_one_letter_code
_entity_poly.pdbx_strand_id
1 'polypeptide(L)'
;MRLKTAIKNRVCELFECWRNEQDKKKKKQYKKEYDALYKEYYKVLDKDWTELKKNDIGGIYEDLQPKSKKIISDEEYASLMDKWSKIVGEKLLYPEEQDYQDARDVVLKVTENESAEVREKELKQFEYEWAHRNEWAKDQKDLERDHKNYMEMINNMTPEEYHNFMQLRDPNRASFFKNTTEVKTKDE
;
A
#
# COMPACT_ATOMS: atom_id res chain seq x y z
N MET A 1 -1.43 -6.16 14.90
CA MET A 1 -0.46 -7.01 14.17
C MET A 1 -1.15 -7.67 12.98
N ARG A 2 -0.45 -7.87 11.86
CA ARG A 2 -0.95 -8.61 10.68
C ARG A 2 -0.86 -10.13 10.84
N LEU A 3 -1.74 -10.85 10.15
CA LEU A 3 -1.70 -12.32 10.07
C LEU A 3 -0.36 -12.85 9.57
N LYS A 4 0.19 -12.29 8.48
CA LYS A 4 1.51 -12.71 7.98
C LYS A 4 2.60 -12.59 9.04
N THR A 5 2.53 -11.56 9.89
CA THR A 5 3.53 -11.32 10.94
C THR A 5 3.40 -12.33 12.06
N ALA A 6 2.18 -12.62 12.52
CA ALA A 6 1.91 -13.65 13.52
C ALA A 6 2.45 -15.01 13.08
N ILE A 7 2.14 -15.41 11.83
CA ILE A 7 2.61 -16.68 11.27
C ILE A 7 4.14 -16.66 11.13
N LYS A 8 4.74 -15.57 10.66
CA LYS A 8 6.19 -15.43 10.49
C LYS A 8 6.93 -15.60 11.82
N ASN A 9 6.45 -14.99 12.90
CA ASN A 9 7.07 -15.11 14.22
C ASN A 9 7.12 -16.59 14.65
N ARG A 10 5.99 -17.31 14.49
CA ARG A 10 5.92 -18.72 14.82
C ARG A 10 6.78 -19.61 13.90
N VAL A 11 6.89 -19.26 12.62
CA VAL A 11 7.83 -19.91 11.68
C VAL A 11 9.27 -19.76 12.16
N CYS A 12 9.67 -18.56 12.60
CA CYS A 12 11.01 -18.31 13.12
C CYS A 12 11.29 -19.13 14.39
N GLU A 13 10.34 -19.17 15.34
CA GLU A 13 10.45 -20.00 16.55
C GLU A 13 10.63 -21.49 16.20
N LEU A 14 9.79 -22.02 15.30
CA LEU A 14 9.89 -23.43 14.87
C LEU A 14 11.21 -23.71 14.14
N PHE A 15 11.72 -22.75 13.36
CA PHE A 15 13.02 -22.86 12.71
C PHE A 15 14.15 -22.98 13.74
N GLU A 16 14.12 -22.17 14.80
CA GLU A 16 15.11 -22.23 15.88
C GLU A 16 15.03 -23.55 16.64
N CYS A 17 13.82 -24.00 17.00
CA CYS A 17 13.61 -25.32 17.61
C CYS A 17 14.17 -26.44 16.72
N TRP A 18 13.83 -26.44 15.43
CA TRP A 18 14.31 -27.42 14.47
C TRP A 18 15.84 -27.40 14.32
N ARG A 19 16.44 -26.21 14.20
CA ARG A 19 17.87 -26.04 14.00
C ARG A 19 18.67 -26.58 15.18
N ASN A 20 18.23 -26.23 16.40
CA ASN A 20 18.96 -26.50 17.63
C ASN A 20 18.67 -27.89 18.22
N GLU A 21 17.55 -28.53 17.86
CA GLU A 21 17.20 -29.87 18.33
C GLU A 21 18.22 -30.93 17.88
N GLN A 22 18.63 -31.77 18.83
CA GLN A 22 19.60 -32.85 18.66
C GLN A 22 18.92 -34.22 18.57
N ASP A 23 17.76 -34.40 19.20
CA ASP A 23 16.96 -35.62 19.08
C ASP A 23 16.41 -35.75 17.65
N LYS A 24 16.79 -36.82 16.95
CA LYS A 24 16.40 -37.04 15.54
C LYS A 24 14.89 -37.12 15.33
N LYS A 25 14.13 -37.70 16.27
CA LYS A 25 12.67 -37.85 16.14
C LYS A 25 11.99 -36.49 16.33
N LYS A 26 12.36 -35.75 17.38
CA LYS A 26 11.84 -34.38 17.62
C LYS A 26 12.23 -33.42 16.51
N LYS A 27 13.48 -33.49 16.03
CA LYS A 27 13.97 -32.67 14.92
C LYS A 27 13.13 -32.89 13.65
N LYS A 28 12.78 -34.14 13.35
CA LYS A 28 11.91 -34.48 12.22
C LYS A 28 10.48 -33.94 12.41
N GLN A 29 9.97 -33.96 13.63
CA GLN A 29 8.68 -33.35 13.95
C GLN A 29 8.68 -31.84 13.75
N TYR A 30 9.66 -31.12 14.34
CA TYR A 30 9.78 -29.67 14.16
C TYR A 30 9.93 -29.28 12.69
N LYS A 31 10.70 -30.04 11.90
CA LYS A 31 10.82 -29.80 10.46
C LYS A 31 9.46 -29.92 9.74
N LYS A 32 8.67 -30.94 10.06
CA LYS A 32 7.36 -31.15 9.45
C LYS A 32 6.39 -30.00 9.79
N GLU A 33 6.39 -29.56 11.05
CA GLU A 33 5.59 -28.43 11.50
C GLU A 33 6.04 -27.13 10.83
N TYR A 34 7.34 -26.89 10.78
CA TYR A 34 7.94 -25.76 10.07
C TYR A 34 7.54 -25.73 8.59
N ASP A 35 7.72 -26.84 7.86
CA ASP A 35 7.43 -26.91 6.42
C ASP A 35 5.94 -26.66 6.13
N ALA A 36 5.04 -27.11 7.01
CA ALA A 36 3.60 -26.87 6.90
C ALA A 36 3.28 -25.38 7.15
N LEU A 37 3.84 -24.81 8.22
CA LEU A 37 3.60 -23.42 8.59
C LEU A 37 4.20 -22.44 7.59
N TYR A 38 5.37 -22.76 7.05
CA TYR A 38 6.04 -21.96 6.03
C TYR A 38 5.19 -21.85 4.75
N LYS A 39 4.47 -22.92 4.38
CA LYS A 39 3.51 -22.89 3.27
C LYS A 39 2.29 -22.03 3.59
N GLU A 40 1.75 -22.14 4.81
CA GLU A 40 0.64 -21.28 5.29
C GLU A 40 1.05 -19.80 5.26
N TYR A 41 2.26 -19.49 5.71
CA TYR A 41 2.84 -18.14 5.66
C TYR A 41 2.85 -17.56 4.24
N TYR A 42 3.35 -18.30 3.24
CA TYR A 42 3.40 -17.77 1.87
C TYR A 42 2.03 -17.61 1.23
N LYS A 43 1.07 -18.50 1.52
CA LYS A 43 -0.31 -18.32 1.06
C LYS A 43 -0.91 -17.01 1.56
N VAL A 44 -0.71 -16.71 2.83
CA VAL A 44 -1.15 -15.46 3.45
C VAL A 44 -0.39 -14.27 2.87
N LEU A 45 0.94 -14.38 2.75
CA LEU A 45 1.77 -13.31 2.17
C LEU A 45 1.34 -12.95 0.75
N ASP A 46 1.09 -13.96 -0.09
CA ASP A 46 0.65 -13.78 -1.47
C ASP A 46 -0.75 -13.14 -1.54
N LYS A 47 -1.64 -13.49 -0.60
CA LYS A 47 -2.96 -12.88 -0.45
C LYS A 47 -2.85 -11.41 -0.03
N ASP A 48 -2.08 -11.11 1.01
CA ASP A 48 -1.79 -9.74 1.46
C ASP A 48 -1.24 -8.91 0.29
N TRP A 49 -0.24 -9.41 -0.43
CA TRP A 49 0.35 -8.72 -1.57
C TRP A 49 -0.65 -8.48 -2.70
N THR A 50 -1.50 -9.45 -2.99
CA THR A 50 -2.53 -9.30 -4.03
C THR A 50 -3.54 -8.22 -3.65
N GLU A 51 -3.92 -8.11 -2.38
CA GLU A 51 -4.83 -7.07 -1.89
C GLU A 51 -4.16 -5.71 -1.89
N LEU A 52 -2.95 -5.61 -1.35
CA LEU A 52 -2.17 -4.37 -1.35
C LEU A 52 -1.89 -3.88 -2.77
N LYS A 53 -1.61 -4.78 -3.72
CA LYS A 53 -1.41 -4.43 -5.12
C LYS A 53 -2.66 -3.86 -5.79
N LYS A 54 -3.86 -4.34 -5.43
CA LYS A 54 -5.12 -3.74 -5.93
C LYS A 54 -5.26 -2.29 -5.49
N ASN A 55 -4.74 -1.97 -4.31
CA ASN A 55 -4.78 -0.65 -3.71
C ASN A 55 -3.43 0.09 -3.85
N ASP A 56 -2.57 -0.35 -4.78
CA ASP A 56 -1.22 0.20 -4.96
C ASP A 56 -1.26 1.48 -5.80
N ILE A 57 -1.40 2.56 -5.05
CA ILE A 57 -1.51 3.94 -5.55
C ILE A 57 -0.18 4.41 -6.15
N GLY A 58 0.96 3.99 -5.59
CA GLY A 58 2.29 4.49 -5.93
C GLY A 58 3.22 3.50 -6.63
N GLY A 59 2.73 2.32 -7.00
CA GLY A 59 3.57 1.26 -7.58
C GLY A 59 4.52 0.60 -6.56
N ILE A 60 4.32 0.83 -5.26
CA ILE A 60 5.18 0.33 -4.17
C ILE A 60 5.17 -1.20 -4.13
N TYR A 61 4.08 -1.80 -4.57
CA TYR A 61 3.83 -3.23 -4.60
C TYR A 61 3.80 -3.79 -6.03
N GLU A 62 4.16 -2.99 -7.04
CA GLU A 62 4.07 -3.37 -8.46
C GLU A 62 4.99 -4.56 -8.79
N ASP A 63 6.19 -4.56 -8.21
CA ASP A 63 7.20 -5.61 -8.36
C ASP A 63 6.94 -6.86 -7.49
N LEU A 64 5.97 -6.80 -6.56
CA LEU A 64 5.65 -7.96 -5.73
C LEU A 64 4.87 -8.99 -6.55
N GLN A 65 5.47 -10.17 -6.71
CA GLN A 65 4.87 -11.30 -7.40
C GLN A 65 4.54 -12.42 -6.43
N PRO A 66 3.27 -12.91 -6.41
CA PRO A 66 2.89 -14.08 -5.64
C PRO A 66 3.75 -15.30 -5.98
N LYS A 67 4.19 -16.05 -4.97
CA LYS A 67 4.91 -17.32 -5.18
C LYS A 67 3.96 -18.50 -5.40
N SER A 68 2.74 -18.40 -4.89
CA SER A 68 1.73 -19.46 -4.95
C SER A 68 0.96 -19.43 -6.27
N LYS A 69 0.72 -20.61 -6.84
CA LYS A 69 -0.12 -20.77 -8.04
C LYS A 69 -1.59 -20.41 -7.81
N LYS A 70 -2.04 -20.45 -6.55
CA LYS A 70 -3.42 -20.18 -6.15
C LYS A 70 -3.42 -19.30 -4.91
N ILE A 71 -4.09 -18.16 -5.02
CA ILE A 71 -4.37 -17.26 -3.90
C ILE A 71 -5.53 -17.85 -3.09
N ILE A 72 -5.43 -17.79 -1.78
CA ILE A 72 -6.49 -18.25 -0.86
C ILE A 72 -7.71 -17.33 -0.93
N SER A 73 -8.91 -17.87 -0.67
CA SER A 73 -10.14 -17.07 -0.69
C SER A 73 -10.26 -16.17 0.54
N ASP A 74 -11.21 -15.24 0.51
CA ASP A 74 -11.50 -14.35 1.65
C ASP A 74 -12.00 -15.15 2.86
N GLU A 75 -12.77 -16.23 2.64
CA GLU A 75 -13.23 -17.11 3.70
C GLU A 75 -12.08 -17.92 4.32
N GLU A 76 -11.16 -18.44 3.50
CA GLU A 76 -9.96 -19.13 3.99
C GLU A 76 -9.08 -18.15 4.79
N TYR A 77 -8.90 -16.92 4.31
CA TYR A 77 -8.15 -15.88 5.02
C TYR A 77 -8.81 -15.50 6.36
N ALA A 78 -10.13 -15.27 6.38
CA ALA A 78 -10.88 -14.95 7.60
C ALA A 78 -10.82 -16.10 8.63
N SER A 79 -10.87 -17.35 8.18
CA SER A 79 -10.70 -18.51 9.05
C SER A 79 -9.30 -18.56 9.68
N LEU A 80 -8.26 -18.26 8.90
CA LEU A 80 -6.90 -18.15 9.41
C LEU A 80 -6.75 -16.99 10.40
N MET A 81 -7.38 -15.83 10.13
CA MET A 81 -7.42 -14.68 11.06
C MET A 81 -8.00 -15.07 12.42
N ASP A 82 -9.15 -15.74 12.46
CA ASP A 82 -9.77 -16.18 13.72
C ASP A 82 -8.90 -17.20 14.47
N LYS A 83 -8.40 -18.21 13.76
CA LYS A 83 -7.49 -19.21 14.31
C LYS A 83 -6.27 -18.56 14.96
N TRP A 84 -5.60 -17.66 14.25
CA TRP A 84 -4.37 -17.04 14.72
C TRP A 84 -4.61 -15.96 15.76
N SER A 85 -5.72 -15.23 15.71
CA SER A 85 -6.08 -14.28 16.77
C SER A 85 -6.22 -15.00 18.12
N LYS A 86 -6.78 -16.23 18.13
CA LYS A 86 -6.85 -17.07 19.33
C LYS A 86 -5.48 -17.56 19.80
N ILE A 87 -4.57 -17.88 18.88
CA ILE A 87 -3.21 -18.37 19.20
C ILE A 87 -2.38 -17.25 19.83
N VAL A 88 -2.42 -16.05 19.25
CA VAL A 88 -1.63 -14.91 19.72
C VAL A 88 -2.29 -14.23 20.92
N GLY A 89 -3.62 -14.32 21.04
CA GLY A 89 -4.38 -13.69 22.12
C GLY A 89 -4.68 -12.21 21.86
N GLU A 90 -4.54 -11.75 20.62
CA GLU A 90 -4.85 -10.38 20.21
C GLU A 90 -5.62 -10.36 18.89
N LYS A 91 -6.33 -9.25 18.63
CA LYS A 91 -7.02 -9.03 17.37
C LYS A 91 -5.98 -8.79 16.26
N LEU A 92 -5.98 -9.66 15.26
CA LEU A 92 -5.21 -9.45 14.04
C LEU A 92 -5.92 -8.44 13.12
N LEU A 93 -5.13 -7.70 12.36
CA LEU A 93 -5.58 -6.66 11.44
C LEU A 93 -5.44 -7.11 9.99
N TYR A 94 -6.39 -6.70 9.16
CA TYR A 94 -6.26 -6.80 7.71
C TYR A 94 -5.10 -5.92 7.20
N PRO A 95 -4.56 -6.20 6.01
CA PRO A 95 -3.40 -5.45 5.49
C PRO A 95 -3.60 -3.94 5.47
N GLU A 96 -4.74 -3.48 4.96
CA GLU A 96 -5.07 -2.04 4.87
C GLU A 96 -5.31 -1.39 6.24
N GLU A 97 -5.93 -2.12 7.18
CA GLU A 97 -6.11 -1.62 8.55
C GLU A 97 -4.76 -1.42 9.26
N GLN A 98 -3.80 -2.32 9.05
CA GLN A 98 -2.46 -2.16 9.61
C GLN A 98 -1.72 -1.01 8.91
N ASP A 99 -1.77 -0.91 7.58
CA ASP A 99 -1.09 0.17 6.86
C ASP A 99 -1.62 1.56 7.29
N TYR A 100 -2.94 1.68 7.56
CA TYR A 100 -3.52 2.87 8.18
C TYR A 100 -2.94 3.16 9.57
N GLN A 101 -2.90 2.15 10.46
CA GLN A 101 -2.36 2.32 11.81
C GLN A 101 -0.88 2.68 11.78
N ASP A 102 -0.08 2.00 10.96
CA ASP A 102 1.36 2.25 10.82
C ASP A 102 1.59 3.69 10.32
N ALA A 103 0.84 4.15 9.32
CA ALA A 103 0.94 5.52 8.80
C ALA A 103 0.50 6.56 9.85
N ARG A 104 -0.60 6.31 10.56
CA ARG A 104 -1.09 7.18 11.63
C ARG A 104 -0.10 7.29 12.79
N ASP A 105 0.54 6.20 13.17
CA ASP A 105 1.55 6.16 14.23
C ASP A 105 2.80 6.96 13.83
N VAL A 106 3.17 6.97 12.54
CA VAL A 106 4.22 7.85 12.04
C VAL A 106 3.83 9.32 12.25
N VAL A 107 2.61 9.72 11.90
CA VAL A 107 2.12 11.10 12.12
C VAL A 107 2.16 11.48 13.60
N LEU A 108 1.72 10.58 14.48
CA LEU A 108 1.78 10.80 15.93
C LEU A 108 3.21 10.95 16.45
N LYS A 109 4.13 10.14 15.93
CA LYS A 109 5.54 10.18 16.32
C LYS A 109 6.22 11.47 15.87
N VAL A 110 5.99 11.92 14.63
CA VAL A 110 6.62 13.17 14.15
C VAL A 110 6.05 14.41 14.86
N THR A 111 4.81 14.33 15.38
CA THR A 111 4.16 15.41 16.13
C THR A 111 4.23 15.25 17.66
N GLU A 112 5.08 14.36 18.16
CA GLU A 112 5.11 14.01 19.59
C GLU A 112 5.53 15.19 20.50
N ASN A 113 6.36 16.09 19.97
CA ASN A 113 6.89 17.27 20.67
C ASN A 113 6.15 18.57 20.31
N GLU A 114 5.13 18.48 19.45
CA GLU A 114 4.32 19.62 19.03
C GLU A 114 3.17 19.92 20.00
N SER A 115 2.55 21.08 19.84
CA SER A 115 1.36 21.44 20.61
C SER A 115 0.18 20.49 20.30
N ALA A 116 -0.75 20.38 21.24
CA ALA A 116 -1.95 19.55 21.05
C ALA A 116 -2.77 20.01 19.83
N GLU A 117 -2.83 21.31 19.57
CA GLU A 117 -3.53 21.89 18.42
C GLU A 117 -2.86 21.51 17.10
N VAL A 118 -1.53 21.58 17.02
CA VAL A 118 -0.77 21.17 15.82
C VAL A 118 -0.96 19.68 15.57
N ARG A 119 -0.84 18.84 16.61
CA ARG A 119 -1.09 17.39 16.50
C ARG A 119 -2.50 17.07 16.00
N GLU A 120 -3.52 17.76 16.51
CA GLU A 120 -4.90 17.55 16.06
C GLU A 120 -5.08 17.94 14.59
N LYS A 121 -4.46 19.05 14.15
CA LYS A 121 -4.49 19.48 12.76
C LYS A 121 -3.83 18.47 11.83
N GLU A 122 -2.64 18.00 12.17
CA GLU A 122 -1.90 17.00 11.38
C GLU A 122 -2.67 15.68 11.30
N LEU A 123 -3.29 15.23 12.39
CA LEU A 123 -4.16 14.05 12.36
C LEU A 123 -5.38 14.24 11.45
N LYS A 124 -6.05 15.40 11.51
CA LYS A 124 -7.19 15.70 10.61
C LYS A 124 -6.76 15.72 9.14
N GLN A 125 -5.60 16.31 8.86
CA GLN A 125 -5.02 16.31 7.53
C GLN A 125 -4.75 14.87 7.07
N PHE A 126 -4.08 14.06 7.89
CA PHE A 126 -3.87 12.65 7.62
C PHE A 126 -5.17 11.88 7.34
N GLU A 127 -6.22 12.06 8.14
CA GLU A 127 -7.50 11.38 7.90
C GLU A 127 -8.12 11.75 6.55
N TYR A 128 -8.03 13.03 6.18
CA TYR A 128 -8.48 13.52 4.88
C TYR A 128 -7.64 12.92 3.74
N GLU A 129 -6.31 13.02 3.83
CA GLU A 129 -5.38 12.45 2.86
C GLU A 129 -5.59 10.94 2.69
N TRP A 130 -5.74 10.23 3.80
CA TRP A 130 -6.03 8.81 3.80
C TRP A 130 -7.35 8.54 3.10
N ALA A 131 -8.44 9.21 3.48
CA ALA A 131 -9.76 8.97 2.86
C ALA A 131 -9.79 9.23 1.35
N HIS A 132 -9.04 10.25 0.87
CA HIS A 132 -9.00 10.65 -0.54
C HIS A 132 -7.83 10.06 -1.34
N ARG A 133 -6.98 9.21 -0.73
CA ARG A 133 -5.78 8.64 -1.36
C ARG A 133 -6.03 8.00 -2.73
N ASN A 134 -7.14 7.27 -2.88
CA ASN A 134 -7.50 6.59 -4.13
C ASN A 134 -7.91 7.58 -5.23
N GLU A 135 -8.57 8.67 -4.86
CA GLU A 135 -8.97 9.73 -5.80
C GLU A 135 -7.72 10.44 -6.32
N TRP A 136 -6.81 10.82 -5.42
CA TRP A 136 -5.55 11.46 -5.79
C TRP A 136 -4.64 10.58 -6.63
N ALA A 137 -4.57 9.29 -6.32
CA ALA A 137 -3.86 8.31 -7.13
C ALA A 137 -4.35 8.29 -8.58
N LYS A 138 -5.67 8.32 -8.74
CA LYS A 138 -6.30 8.29 -10.05
C LYS A 138 -6.04 9.60 -10.79
N ASP A 139 -6.22 10.73 -10.12
CA ASP A 139 -5.99 12.05 -10.70
C ASP A 139 -4.52 12.19 -11.15
N GLN A 140 -3.56 11.69 -10.36
CA GLN A 140 -2.15 11.68 -10.75
C GLN A 140 -1.90 10.83 -12.01
N LYS A 141 -2.47 9.61 -12.09
CA LYS A 141 -2.34 8.75 -13.28
C LYS A 141 -2.98 9.38 -14.51
N ASP A 142 -4.13 10.04 -14.34
CA ASP A 142 -4.81 10.76 -15.40
C ASP A 142 -3.96 11.95 -15.88
N LEU A 143 -3.35 12.71 -14.97
CA LEU A 143 -2.41 13.79 -15.30
C LEU A 143 -1.15 13.29 -16.02
N GLU A 144 -0.56 12.18 -15.58
CA GLU A 144 0.61 11.56 -16.24
C GLU A 144 0.27 11.11 -17.66
N ARG A 145 -0.91 10.50 -17.85
CA ARG A 145 -1.40 10.12 -19.18
C ARG A 145 -1.62 11.35 -20.06
N ASP A 146 -2.28 12.38 -19.54
CA ASP A 146 -2.59 13.59 -20.29
C ASP A 146 -1.30 14.34 -20.66
N HIS A 147 -0.32 14.38 -19.76
CA HIS A 147 1.01 14.90 -20.06
C HIS A 147 1.72 14.09 -21.15
N LYS A 148 1.68 12.76 -21.09
CA LYS A 148 2.25 11.90 -22.12
C LYS A 148 1.61 12.16 -23.49
N ASN A 149 0.28 12.21 -23.55
CA ASN A 149 -0.46 12.51 -24.76
C ASN A 149 -0.10 13.90 -25.32
N TYR A 150 0.03 14.89 -24.44
CA TYR A 150 0.44 16.25 -24.80
C TYR A 150 1.86 16.27 -25.38
N MET A 151 2.81 15.56 -24.78
CA MET A 151 4.18 15.46 -25.28
C MET A 151 4.26 14.70 -26.61
N GLU A 152 3.48 13.64 -26.78
CA GLU A 152 3.39 12.91 -28.05
C GLU A 152 2.82 13.80 -29.17
N MET A 153 1.79 14.59 -28.87
CA MET A 153 1.24 15.58 -29.79
C MET A 153 2.31 16.58 -30.23
N ILE A 154 3.07 17.15 -29.28
CA ILE A 154 4.17 18.08 -29.58
C ILE A 154 5.24 17.42 -30.45
N ASN A 155 5.65 16.20 -30.13
CA ASN A 155 6.72 15.51 -30.85
C ASN A 155 6.34 15.16 -32.30
N ASN A 156 5.05 15.00 -32.57
CA ASN A 156 4.53 14.71 -33.91
C ASN A 156 4.25 15.97 -34.75
N MET A 157 4.44 17.17 -34.19
CA MET A 157 4.31 18.43 -34.94
C MET A 157 5.52 18.66 -35.84
N THR A 158 5.28 19.20 -37.03
CA THR A 158 6.32 19.81 -37.85
C THR A 158 6.88 21.07 -37.17
N PRO A 159 8.09 21.53 -37.53
CA PRO A 159 8.65 22.77 -36.99
C PRO A 159 7.74 24.00 -37.15
N GLU A 160 7.00 24.09 -38.26
CA GLU A 160 6.04 25.18 -38.50
C GLU A 160 4.78 25.06 -37.62
N GLU A 161 4.24 23.85 -37.45
CA GLU A 161 3.10 23.59 -36.54
C GLU A 161 3.48 23.87 -35.08
N TYR A 162 4.67 23.45 -34.67
CA TYR A 162 5.20 23.74 -33.34
C TYR A 162 5.41 25.25 -33.12
N HIS A 163 5.94 25.95 -34.12
CA HIS A 163 6.10 27.40 -34.06
C HIS A 163 4.76 28.12 -33.91
N ASN A 164 3.74 27.71 -34.69
CA ASN A 164 2.38 28.25 -34.57
C ASN A 164 1.74 27.91 -33.22
N PHE A 165 1.93 26.68 -32.73
CA PHE A 165 1.45 26.23 -31.42
C PHE A 165 2.03 27.06 -30.26
N MET A 166 3.33 27.37 -30.31
CA MET A 166 4.00 28.20 -29.29
C MET A 166 3.68 29.70 -29.43
N GLN A 167 3.33 30.16 -30.63
CA GLN A 167 2.93 31.54 -30.90
C GLN A 167 1.46 31.85 -30.62
N LEU A 168 0.62 30.83 -30.43
CA LEU A 168 -0.74 30.99 -29.91
C LEU A 168 -0.68 31.51 -28.45
N ARG A 169 -0.48 32.82 -28.29
CA ARG A 169 -1.05 33.59 -27.18
C ARG A 169 -2.55 33.65 -27.38
N ASP A 170 -3.21 32.51 -27.23
CA ASP A 170 -4.67 32.46 -27.26
C ASP A 170 -5.21 32.97 -25.91
N PRO A 171 -5.96 34.09 -25.87
CA PRO A 171 -6.63 34.53 -24.65
C PRO A 171 -7.62 33.48 -24.10
N ASN A 172 -7.99 32.46 -24.89
CA ASN A 172 -8.81 31.32 -24.45
C ASN A 172 -7.98 30.15 -23.87
N ARG A 173 -6.66 30.26 -23.72
CA ARG A 173 -5.87 29.22 -23.04
C ARG A 173 -6.39 28.97 -21.61
N ALA A 174 -6.94 29.98 -20.96
CA ALA A 174 -7.61 29.87 -19.65
C ALA A 174 -8.91 29.02 -19.68
N SER A 175 -9.58 28.86 -20.82
CA SER A 175 -10.80 28.04 -20.89
C SER A 175 -10.52 26.54 -21.04
N PHE A 176 -9.35 26.16 -21.57
CA PHE A 176 -8.94 24.75 -21.64
C PHE A 176 -8.56 24.16 -20.27
N PHE A 177 -8.07 25.00 -19.36
CA PHE A 177 -7.71 24.61 -17.98
C PHE A 177 -8.81 24.93 -16.96
N LYS A 178 -10.03 25.28 -17.39
CA LYS A 178 -11.11 25.67 -16.45
C LYS A 178 -11.58 24.55 -15.52
N ASN A 179 -11.12 23.32 -15.73
CA ASN A 179 -11.39 22.17 -14.87
C ASN A 179 -10.22 21.79 -13.94
N THR A 180 -9.09 22.49 -13.97
CA THR A 180 -8.10 22.35 -12.88
C THR A 180 -8.60 23.17 -11.70
N THR A 181 -9.00 22.46 -10.65
CA THR A 181 -9.56 22.96 -9.40
C THR A 181 -8.72 24.13 -8.86
N GLU A 182 -9.27 25.34 -8.86
CA GLU A 182 -8.70 26.46 -8.11
C GLU A 182 -8.71 26.09 -6.62
N VAL A 183 -7.54 25.74 -6.07
CA VAL A 183 -7.36 25.67 -4.62
C VAL A 183 -7.42 27.10 -4.09
N LYS A 184 -8.58 27.49 -3.56
CA LYS A 184 -8.73 28.76 -2.84
C LYS A 184 -7.93 28.68 -1.54
N THR A 185 -6.78 29.33 -1.49
CA THR A 185 -6.15 29.70 -0.23
C THR A 185 -7.01 30.77 0.44
N LYS A 186 -7.59 30.45 1.60
CA LYS A 186 -8.28 31.42 2.45
C LYS A 186 -7.23 32.25 3.17
N ASP A 187 -6.90 33.40 2.60
CA ASP A 187 -6.33 34.53 3.33
C ASP A 187 -7.27 35.72 3.17
N GLU A 188 -8.26 35.81 4.06
CA GLU A 188 -8.87 37.04 4.59
C GLU A 188 -9.29 36.79 6.04
#